data_AF-G2HIE9-F1
#
_entry.id   AF-G2HIE9-F1
#
_cell.length_a   1.000
_cell.length_b   1.000
_cell.length_c   1.000
_cell.angle_alpha   90.00
_cell.angle_beta   90.00
_cell.angle_gamma   90.00
#
_symmetry.space_group_name_H-M   'P 1'
#
loop_
_entity.id
_entity.type
_entity.pdbx_description
1 polymer ?
#
loop_
_entity_poly.entity_id
_entity_poly.type
_entity_poly.pdbx_seq_one_letter_code
_entity_poly.pdbx_strand_id
1 'polypeptide(L)'
;MVLEKIIGNSAFLLILKDKLTYDSYSSDTFLEMDLKQKSQDSLPQKNIIRLSAEPRYLVVYNPLEQDRISLVSVYVSSPTVQVFSASGKPVEVQVSAVWDTANTISETAYEISFRAHIPPLGLKVYKILESASSNSHLADYVLYKNKVEDSRIFTIKNMINTEEGITLENSFVLLRFDQTGLMKQMMTKEDGKHHEVSVQFSWYGTTIKRDKSGAYLFLPDGNAKPYVYTTPPFVRVTHGRIYSEVTCFFDHVTHRVRLYHIQGIEGQSVEVSNIVDIRKVYNREIAMKISSDIKSQNRFYTDLNGYQIQPRMTLSKLPLQANVYPMTTMAYIQDAKHRLTLLSAQSLGVSSLNSGQIEVIMDRRLMQDDNRGLEQGIQDNKITANLFRILLEKRSAVNTEEEKKSVSYPSLLSHITSSLMNHPVIPMANKFSSPTLELQGEFSPLQSSLPCDIHLVNLRTIQSKVGNGHSNEAALILHRKGFDCRFSSKGTGLFCSTTQGKILVQKLLNKFIVESLTPSSLSLMHSPPGTQNISEINLSPMEISTFRIQLR
;
A
#
# COMPACT_ATOMS: atom_id res chain seq x y z
N MET A 1 -9.76 -9.06 -15.68
CA MET A 1 -9.96 -9.10 -17.15
C MET A 1 -10.60 -7.84 -17.74
N VAL A 2 -11.88 -7.52 -17.47
CA VAL A 2 -12.54 -6.36 -18.11
C VAL A 2 -11.93 -5.02 -17.67
N LEU A 3 -11.73 -4.82 -16.37
CA LEU A 3 -11.16 -3.57 -15.84
C LEU A 3 -9.73 -3.32 -16.33
N GLU A 4 -8.86 -4.35 -16.31
CA GLU A 4 -7.47 -4.24 -16.77
C GLU A 4 -7.40 -3.85 -18.25
N LYS A 5 -8.27 -4.44 -19.08
CA LYS A 5 -8.40 -4.07 -20.50
C LYS A 5 -8.86 -2.62 -20.67
N ILE A 6 -9.83 -2.16 -19.87
CA ILE A 6 -10.28 -0.76 -19.90
C ILE A 6 -9.15 0.20 -19.52
N ILE A 7 -8.42 -0.09 -18.43
CA ILE A 7 -7.30 0.76 -17.98
C ILE A 7 -6.20 0.78 -19.05
N GLY A 8 -5.78 -0.39 -19.56
CA GLY A 8 -4.73 -0.48 -20.57
C GLY A 8 -5.08 0.25 -21.87
N ASN A 9 -6.31 0.08 -22.36
CA ASN A 9 -6.79 0.78 -23.56
C ASN A 9 -6.91 2.29 -23.35
N SER A 10 -7.44 2.72 -22.19
CA SER A 10 -7.55 4.13 -21.83
C SER A 10 -6.18 4.78 -21.71
N ALA A 11 -5.26 4.13 -20.99
CA ALA A 11 -3.89 4.61 -20.82
C ALA A 11 -3.19 4.75 -22.18
N PHE A 12 -3.32 3.75 -23.04
CA PHE A 12 -2.76 3.78 -24.39
C PHE A 12 -3.31 4.95 -25.22
N LEU A 13 -4.64 5.11 -25.28
CA LEU A 13 -5.29 6.22 -25.98
C LEU A 13 -4.82 7.60 -25.46
N LEU A 14 -4.64 7.75 -24.15
CA LEU A 14 -4.26 9.02 -23.52
C LEU A 14 -2.80 9.42 -23.79
N ILE A 15 -1.92 8.46 -24.06
CA ILE A 15 -0.51 8.72 -24.37
C ILE A 15 -0.21 8.67 -25.87
N LEU A 16 -1.16 8.34 -26.75
CA LEU A 16 -0.93 8.45 -28.19
C LEU A 16 -0.76 9.92 -28.60
N LYS A 17 0.26 10.22 -29.42
CA LYS A 17 0.38 11.55 -30.02
C LYS A 17 -0.71 11.79 -31.05
N ASP A 18 -0.90 10.85 -31.98
CA ASP A 18 -1.99 10.88 -32.93
C ASP A 18 -3.09 9.91 -32.49
N LYS A 19 -4.21 10.47 -32.01
CA LYS A 19 -5.36 9.69 -31.55
C LYS A 19 -6.09 8.98 -32.70
N LEU A 20 -5.91 9.41 -33.95
CA LEU A 20 -6.54 8.78 -35.12
C LEU A 20 -5.94 7.39 -35.42
N THR A 21 -4.72 7.13 -34.94
CA THR A 21 -4.07 5.81 -35.05
C THR A 21 -4.63 4.78 -34.08
N TYR A 22 -5.50 5.18 -33.15
CA TYR A 22 -6.09 4.26 -32.18
C TYR A 22 -7.20 3.44 -32.84
N ASP A 23 -6.99 2.12 -32.93
CA ASP A 23 -8.03 1.19 -33.35
C ASP A 23 -8.76 0.61 -32.11
N SER A 24 -9.99 1.09 -31.90
CA SER A 24 -10.87 0.62 -30.82
C SER A 24 -11.36 -0.82 -30.99
N TYR A 25 -11.26 -1.38 -32.21
CA TYR A 25 -11.77 -2.72 -32.55
C TYR A 25 -10.71 -3.82 -32.46
N SER A 26 -9.44 -3.46 -32.23
CA SER A 26 -8.39 -4.44 -31.92
C SER A 26 -8.79 -5.26 -30.68
N SER A 27 -8.85 -6.59 -30.85
CA SER A 27 -9.07 -7.52 -29.75
C SER A 27 -7.91 -7.50 -28.75
N ASP A 28 -6.70 -7.22 -29.23
CA ASP A 28 -5.46 -7.24 -28.47
C ASP A 28 -5.14 -5.89 -27.83
N THR A 29 -4.94 -5.93 -26.51
CA THR A 29 -4.48 -4.77 -25.74
C THR A 29 -2.99 -4.53 -25.99
N PHE A 30 -2.63 -3.32 -26.42
CA PHE A 30 -1.23 -2.93 -26.60
C PHE A 30 -0.45 -2.96 -25.28
N LEU A 31 -1.09 -2.45 -24.21
CA LEU A 31 -0.57 -2.45 -22.85
C LEU A 31 -1.11 -3.65 -22.07
N GLU A 32 -0.22 -4.32 -21.33
CA GLU A 32 -0.54 -5.39 -20.39
C GLU A 32 -0.12 -4.98 -18.97
N MET A 33 -0.94 -5.32 -17.99
CA MET A 33 -0.62 -5.10 -16.59
C MET A 33 0.61 -5.91 -16.18
N ASP A 34 1.44 -5.35 -15.30
CA ASP A 34 2.59 -6.07 -14.74
C ASP A 34 2.16 -7.30 -13.94
N LEU A 35 1.01 -7.25 -13.26
CA LEU A 35 0.53 -8.36 -12.44
C LEU A 35 -0.47 -9.24 -13.20
N LYS A 36 -0.30 -10.56 -13.06
CA LYS A 36 -1.21 -11.58 -13.56
C LYS A 36 -1.53 -12.57 -12.44
N GLN A 37 -2.82 -12.77 -12.19
CA GLN A 37 -3.30 -13.80 -11.29
C GLN A 37 -3.68 -15.05 -12.10
N LYS A 38 -3.07 -16.20 -11.79
CA LYS A 38 -3.29 -17.45 -12.56
C LYS A 38 -4.65 -18.06 -12.27
N SER A 39 -5.08 -18.01 -11.01
CA SER A 39 -6.38 -18.47 -10.53
C SER A 39 -6.82 -17.63 -9.34
N GLN A 40 -8.11 -17.69 -9.01
CA GLN A 40 -8.69 -17.02 -7.83
C GLN A 40 -8.03 -17.39 -6.49
N ASP A 41 -7.29 -18.52 -6.45
CA ASP A 41 -6.65 -19.06 -5.25
C ASP A 41 -5.14 -18.79 -5.19
N SER A 42 -4.59 -18.15 -6.22
CA SER A 42 -3.16 -17.86 -6.33
C SER A 42 -2.86 -16.40 -5.99
N LEU A 43 -1.69 -16.16 -5.40
CA LEU A 43 -1.16 -14.80 -5.29
C LEU A 43 -0.88 -14.23 -6.70
N PRO A 44 -1.10 -12.93 -6.92
CA PRO A 44 -0.67 -12.26 -8.16
C PRO A 44 0.84 -12.43 -8.39
N GLN A 45 1.22 -12.71 -9.63
CA GLN A 45 2.61 -12.84 -10.06
C GLN A 45 2.95 -11.76 -11.08
N LYS A 46 4.18 -11.26 -11.06
CA LYS A 46 4.65 -10.31 -12.07
C LYS A 46 4.95 -11.00 -13.39
N ASN A 47 4.58 -10.36 -14.48
CA ASN A 47 4.92 -10.75 -15.83
C ASN A 47 6.39 -10.39 -16.12
N ILE A 48 7.11 -11.27 -16.81
CA ILE A 48 8.50 -11.02 -17.19
C ILE A 48 8.53 -10.24 -18.51
N ILE A 49 9.01 -9.00 -18.46
CA ILE A 49 9.26 -8.19 -19.63
C ILE A 49 10.53 -8.73 -20.32
N ARG A 50 10.35 -9.31 -21.51
CA ARG A 50 11.47 -9.77 -22.33
C ARG A 50 12.21 -8.57 -22.91
N LEU A 51 13.44 -8.37 -22.44
CA LEU A 51 14.32 -7.31 -22.91
C LEU A 51 15.11 -7.75 -24.15
N SER A 52 15.46 -6.76 -24.96
CA SER A 52 16.43 -6.83 -26.05
C SER A 52 17.04 -5.44 -26.23
N ALA A 53 17.89 -5.27 -27.24
CA ALA A 53 18.39 -3.95 -27.63
C ALA A 53 17.26 -3.02 -28.15
N GLU A 54 16.13 -3.57 -28.57
CA GLU A 54 14.95 -2.77 -28.92
C GLU A 54 14.18 -2.33 -27.66
N PRO A 55 13.84 -1.04 -27.53
CA PRO A 55 13.18 -0.53 -26.34
C PRO A 55 11.73 -1.02 -26.20
N ARG A 56 11.40 -1.47 -25.00
CA ARG A 56 10.03 -1.68 -24.52
C ARG A 56 9.54 -0.41 -23.83
N TYR A 57 8.25 -0.13 -23.94
CA TYR A 57 7.58 0.95 -23.23
C TYR A 57 6.98 0.43 -21.94
N LEU A 58 7.26 1.13 -20.84
CA LEU A 58 6.60 0.97 -19.55
C LEU A 58 5.82 2.24 -19.22
N VAL A 59 4.49 2.10 -19.14
CA VAL A 59 3.56 3.17 -18.79
C VAL A 59 3.16 2.99 -17.33
N VAL A 60 3.28 4.05 -16.53
CA VAL A 60 2.95 4.01 -15.11
C VAL A 60 1.83 5.01 -14.83
N TYR A 61 0.72 4.52 -14.26
CA TYR A 61 -0.43 5.32 -13.88
C TYR A 61 -0.43 5.62 -12.38
N ASN A 62 -0.68 6.88 -12.03
CA ASN A 62 -0.94 7.31 -10.65
C ASN A 62 -2.45 7.54 -10.46
N PRO A 63 -3.15 6.70 -9.68
CA PRO A 63 -4.59 6.85 -9.46
C PRO A 63 -4.96 7.93 -8.43
N LEU A 64 -4.00 8.64 -7.85
CA LEU A 64 -4.24 9.62 -6.80
C LEU A 64 -4.15 11.06 -7.31
N GLU A 65 -4.89 11.93 -6.64
CA GLU A 65 -4.94 13.38 -6.82
C GLU A 65 -3.67 14.14 -6.40
N GLN A 66 -2.63 13.43 -5.97
CA GLN A 66 -1.37 13.98 -5.50
C GLN A 66 -0.24 13.62 -6.47
N ASP A 67 0.60 14.62 -6.76
CA ASP A 67 1.89 14.38 -7.40
C ASP A 67 2.73 13.42 -6.54
N ARG A 68 3.26 12.37 -7.18
CA ARG A 68 3.76 11.19 -6.46
C ARG A 68 5.14 10.79 -6.95
N ILE A 69 6.10 10.73 -6.03
CA ILE A 69 7.34 9.98 -6.22
C ILE A 69 7.13 8.60 -5.61
N SER A 70 7.18 7.54 -6.42
CA SER A 70 6.98 6.17 -5.94
C SER A 70 8.00 5.21 -6.50
N LEU A 71 8.22 4.09 -5.80
CA LEU A 71 8.97 2.97 -6.35
C LEU A 71 8.12 2.23 -7.39
N VAL A 72 8.67 2.05 -8.59
CA VAL A 72 8.12 1.14 -9.60
C VAL A 72 9.06 -0.05 -9.70
N SER A 73 8.50 -1.25 -9.50
CA SER A 73 9.24 -2.50 -9.56
C SER A 73 8.58 -3.46 -10.55
N VAL A 74 9.30 -3.90 -11.58
CA VAL A 74 8.80 -4.83 -12.62
C VAL A 74 9.80 -5.97 -12.84
N TYR A 75 9.34 -7.10 -13.37
CA TYR A 75 10.23 -8.23 -13.70
C TYR A 75 10.72 -8.15 -15.13
N VAL A 76 12.00 -8.47 -15.33
CA VAL A 76 12.67 -8.46 -16.64
C VAL A 76 13.47 -9.74 -16.85
N SER A 77 13.78 -10.06 -18.11
CA SER A 77 14.51 -11.28 -18.48
C SER A 77 16.04 -11.18 -18.38
N SER A 78 16.61 -9.99 -18.11
CA SER A 78 18.06 -9.76 -18.08
C SER A 78 18.47 -8.78 -16.97
N PRO A 79 19.61 -8.98 -16.30
CA PRO A 79 20.10 -8.06 -15.27
C PRO A 79 20.74 -6.80 -15.87
N THR A 80 21.11 -6.81 -17.15
CA THR A 80 21.81 -5.71 -17.83
C THR A 80 20.81 -4.71 -18.44
N VAL A 81 20.09 -4.01 -17.57
CA VAL A 81 18.97 -3.13 -17.96
C VAL A 81 19.36 -1.66 -18.00
N GLN A 82 18.82 -0.90 -18.94
CA GLN A 82 18.77 0.56 -18.89
C GLN A 82 17.32 1.04 -18.96
N VAL A 83 17.00 2.01 -18.11
CA VAL A 83 15.69 2.67 -18.10
C VAL A 83 15.89 4.14 -18.45
N PHE A 84 15.11 4.63 -19.40
CA PHE A 84 15.10 6.02 -19.82
C PHE A 84 13.72 6.63 -19.60
N SER A 85 13.70 7.88 -19.15
CA SER A 85 12.48 8.69 -19.23
C SER A 85 12.08 8.94 -20.69
N ALA A 86 10.84 9.35 -20.94
CA ALA A 86 10.42 9.75 -22.28
C ALA A 86 11.29 10.86 -22.92
N SER A 87 11.95 11.69 -22.10
CA SER A 87 12.88 12.74 -22.56
C SER A 87 14.27 12.21 -22.96
N GLY A 88 14.51 10.90 -22.86
CA GLY A 88 15.80 10.28 -23.16
C GLY A 88 16.83 10.34 -22.02
N LYS A 89 16.47 10.90 -20.85
CA LYS A 89 17.35 10.90 -19.67
C LYS A 89 17.38 9.52 -19.02
N PRO A 90 18.57 8.97 -18.69
CA PRO A 90 18.69 7.72 -17.95
C PRO A 90 18.15 7.86 -16.52
N VAL A 91 17.60 6.78 -15.99
CA VAL A 91 17.07 6.67 -14.62
C VAL A 91 17.93 5.70 -13.84
N GLU A 92 18.19 6.01 -12.56
CA GLU A 92 18.89 5.09 -11.66
C GLU A 92 18.03 3.84 -11.41
N VAL A 93 18.63 2.66 -11.59
CA VAL A 93 17.95 1.38 -11.46
C VAL A 93 18.69 0.51 -10.44
N GLN A 94 17.94 -0.04 -9.49
CA GLN A 94 18.38 -1.18 -8.70
C GLN A 94 17.89 -2.47 -9.36
N VAL A 95 18.76 -3.47 -9.46
CA VAL A 95 18.41 -4.82 -9.93
C VAL A 95 18.55 -5.79 -8.77
N SER A 96 17.48 -6.52 -8.49
CA SER A 96 17.39 -7.52 -7.42
C SER A 96 17.11 -8.89 -8.02
N ALA A 97 17.62 -9.95 -7.39
CA ALA A 97 17.28 -11.33 -7.66
C ALA A 97 15.78 -11.58 -7.44
N VAL A 98 15.15 -12.28 -8.40
CA VAL A 98 13.87 -12.96 -8.19
C VAL A 98 14.17 -14.34 -7.61
N TRP A 99 13.32 -14.82 -6.71
CA TRP A 99 13.54 -16.06 -5.97
C TRP A 99 12.40 -17.05 -6.27
N ASP A 100 12.72 -18.19 -6.87
CA ASP A 100 11.74 -19.25 -7.19
C ASP A 100 11.33 -20.03 -5.93
N THR A 101 12.25 -20.15 -4.97
CA THR A 101 12.02 -20.69 -3.62
C THR A 101 12.62 -19.74 -2.59
N ALA A 102 12.58 -20.08 -1.30
CA ALA A 102 13.25 -19.28 -0.28
C ALA A 102 14.76 -19.10 -0.58
N ASN A 103 15.43 -20.14 -1.07
CA ASN A 103 16.89 -20.21 -1.24
C ASN A 103 17.34 -20.47 -2.69
N THR A 104 16.46 -20.40 -3.68
CA THR A 104 16.82 -20.57 -5.09
C THR A 104 16.56 -19.28 -5.86
N ILE A 105 17.62 -18.71 -6.43
CA ILE A 105 17.54 -17.56 -7.32
C ILE A 105 17.01 -18.02 -8.68
N SER A 106 16.11 -17.24 -9.27
CA SER A 106 15.62 -17.48 -10.61
C SER A 106 16.70 -17.16 -11.65
N GLU A 107 16.91 -18.08 -12.59
CA GLU A 107 17.85 -17.87 -13.71
C GLU A 107 17.26 -17.04 -14.85
N THR A 108 15.94 -16.85 -14.85
CA THR A 108 15.19 -16.28 -15.99
C THR A 108 14.52 -14.95 -15.69
N ALA A 109 14.55 -14.50 -14.43
CA ALA A 109 13.83 -13.32 -13.98
C ALA A 109 14.67 -12.48 -13.01
N TYR A 110 14.59 -11.16 -13.19
CA TYR A 110 15.22 -10.16 -12.33
C TYR A 110 14.19 -9.08 -12.01
N GLU A 111 14.21 -8.54 -10.80
CA GLU A 111 13.37 -7.41 -10.41
C GLU A 111 14.16 -6.13 -10.61
N ILE A 112 13.70 -5.27 -11.51
CA ILE A 112 14.23 -3.91 -11.62
C ILE A 112 13.36 -3.00 -10.77
N SER A 113 13.97 -2.05 -10.09
CA SER A 113 13.29 -1.07 -9.27
C SER A 113 13.87 0.31 -9.56
N PHE A 114 13.02 1.31 -9.75
CA PHE A 114 13.45 2.68 -9.98
C PHE A 114 12.42 3.69 -9.45
N ARG A 115 12.88 4.92 -9.20
CA ARG A 115 12.02 6.00 -8.72
C ARG A 115 11.25 6.62 -9.89
N ALA A 116 9.92 6.60 -9.82
CA ALA A 116 9.06 7.26 -10.81
C ALA A 116 8.37 8.47 -10.19
N HIS A 117 8.48 9.62 -10.85
CA HIS A 117 7.77 10.85 -10.48
C HIS A 117 6.57 11.02 -11.41
N ILE A 118 5.36 10.78 -10.93
CA ILE A 118 4.16 10.62 -11.76
C ILE A 118 3.14 11.70 -11.38
N PRO A 119 2.60 12.44 -12.36
CA PRO A 119 1.63 13.51 -12.10
C PRO A 119 0.33 12.99 -11.46
N PRO A 120 -0.44 13.88 -10.80
CA PRO A 120 -1.70 13.51 -10.16
C PRO A 120 -2.74 13.07 -11.20
N LEU A 121 -3.39 11.92 -10.95
CA LEU A 121 -4.31 11.22 -11.87
C LEU A 121 -3.73 10.95 -13.26
N GLY A 122 -2.40 10.97 -13.39
CA GLY A 122 -1.73 11.00 -14.68
C GLY A 122 -0.91 9.77 -15.01
N LEU A 123 -0.34 9.77 -16.21
CA LEU A 123 0.46 8.69 -16.78
C LEU A 123 1.86 9.18 -17.08
N LYS A 124 2.86 8.32 -16.91
CA LYS A 124 4.24 8.59 -17.33
C LYS A 124 4.82 7.42 -18.11
N VAL A 125 5.58 7.72 -19.15
CA VAL A 125 6.16 6.73 -20.06
C VAL A 125 7.67 6.63 -19.88
N TYR A 126 8.15 5.39 -19.76
CA TYR A 126 9.55 5.02 -19.68
C TYR A 126 9.90 4.06 -20.82
N LYS A 127 11.17 4.07 -21.23
CA LYS A 127 11.75 3.11 -22.17
C LYS A 127 12.70 2.19 -21.42
N ILE A 128 12.58 0.88 -21.63
CA ILE A 128 13.41 -0.14 -20.99
C ILE A 128 14.05 -0.98 -22.09
N LEU A 129 15.37 -1.15 -22.03
CA LEU A 129 16.10 -2.01 -22.96
C LEU A 129 17.25 -2.74 -22.26
N GLU A 130 17.70 -3.81 -22.89
CA GLU A 130 18.92 -4.52 -22.51
C GLU A 130 20.14 -3.82 -23.12
N SER A 131 21.17 -3.60 -22.31
CA SER A 131 22.41 -3.00 -22.77
C SER A 131 23.59 -3.45 -21.92
N ALA A 132 24.65 -3.92 -22.58
CA ALA A 132 25.91 -4.29 -21.92
C ALA A 132 26.61 -3.08 -21.24
N SER A 133 26.29 -1.85 -21.65
CA SER A 133 26.77 -0.61 -21.00
C SER A 133 25.86 -0.14 -19.86
N SER A 134 25.08 -1.06 -19.28
CA SER A 134 24.23 -0.76 -18.13
C SER A 134 25.05 -0.30 -16.93
N ASN A 135 24.62 0.80 -16.31
CA ASN A 135 25.12 1.29 -15.02
C ASN A 135 24.13 0.94 -13.89
N SER A 136 23.38 -0.16 -14.03
CA SER A 136 22.44 -0.59 -13.00
C SER A 136 23.17 -1.03 -11.73
N HIS A 137 22.49 -0.89 -10.60
CA HIS A 137 23.04 -1.24 -9.29
C HIS A 137 22.46 -2.57 -8.82
N LEU A 138 23.29 -3.60 -8.82
CA LEU A 138 22.93 -4.91 -8.29
C LEU A 138 22.73 -4.83 -6.76
N ALA A 139 21.73 -5.53 -6.26
CA ALA A 139 21.53 -5.71 -4.83
C ALA A 139 22.50 -6.77 -4.26
N ASP A 140 22.93 -6.58 -3.02
CA ASP A 140 23.73 -7.54 -2.27
C ASP A 140 22.86 -8.33 -1.29
N TYR A 141 23.24 -9.58 -1.04
CA TYR A 141 22.47 -10.48 -0.17
C TYR A 141 23.30 -10.99 1.00
N VAL A 142 22.72 -10.98 2.19
CA VAL A 142 23.26 -11.65 3.38
C VAL A 142 22.25 -12.68 3.86
N LEU A 143 22.68 -13.94 3.93
CA LEU A 143 21.84 -15.10 4.19
C LEU A 143 22.22 -15.72 5.54
N TYR A 144 21.30 -15.72 6.50
CA TYR A 144 21.53 -16.28 7.83
C TYR A 144 20.87 -17.64 7.96
N LYS A 145 21.56 -18.61 8.59
CA LYS A 145 21.03 -19.96 8.90
C LYS A 145 20.67 -20.84 7.70
N ASN A 146 21.04 -20.42 6.50
CA ASN A 146 20.94 -21.22 5.28
C ASN A 146 22.10 -20.84 4.33
N LYS A 147 22.32 -21.67 3.32
CA LYS A 147 23.32 -21.44 2.27
C LYS A 147 22.63 -21.41 0.92
N VAL A 148 23.05 -20.45 0.10
CA VAL A 148 22.76 -20.44 -1.34
C VAL A 148 24.09 -20.56 -2.07
N GLU A 149 24.09 -21.33 -3.16
CA GLU A 149 25.25 -21.41 -4.04
C GLU A 149 25.58 -20.04 -4.63
N ASP A 150 26.85 -19.88 -5.01
CA ASP A 150 27.31 -18.58 -5.50
C ASP A 150 26.57 -18.19 -6.78
N SER A 151 26.05 -16.97 -6.81
CA SER A 151 25.41 -16.42 -7.99
C SER A 151 26.48 -15.77 -8.85
N ARG A 152 26.49 -16.07 -10.15
CA ARG A 152 27.40 -15.37 -11.10
C ARG A 152 27.10 -13.87 -11.23
N ILE A 153 25.94 -13.43 -10.74
CA ILE A 153 25.42 -12.06 -10.92
C ILE A 153 25.46 -11.30 -9.60
N PHE A 154 24.91 -11.86 -8.53
CA PHE A 154 24.72 -11.16 -7.26
C PHE A 154 25.76 -11.54 -6.22
N THR A 155 26.22 -10.57 -5.44
CA THR A 155 27.06 -10.83 -4.26
C THR A 155 26.23 -11.49 -3.17
N ILE A 156 26.63 -12.68 -2.72
CA ILE A 156 25.95 -13.43 -1.65
C ILE A 156 26.92 -13.75 -0.51
N LYS A 157 26.62 -13.25 0.68
CA LYS A 157 27.34 -13.58 1.93
C LYS A 157 26.51 -14.56 2.77
N ASN A 158 27.02 -15.78 2.94
CA ASN A 158 26.39 -16.80 3.78
C ASN A 158 26.90 -16.69 5.24
N MET A 159 26.00 -16.42 6.18
CA MET A 159 26.22 -16.20 7.61
C MET A 159 25.61 -17.35 8.43
N ILE A 160 26.29 -18.50 8.46
CA ILE A 160 25.71 -19.74 9.02
C ILE A 160 25.77 -19.77 10.55
N ASN A 161 26.87 -19.29 11.15
CA ASN A 161 27.17 -19.41 12.60
C ASN A 161 27.39 -18.05 13.29
N THR A 162 26.78 -16.97 12.80
CA THR A 162 27.03 -15.62 13.32
C THR A 162 25.83 -15.10 14.08
N GLU A 163 26.08 -14.43 15.20
CA GLU A 163 25.06 -13.75 16.01
C GLU A 163 25.01 -12.23 15.74
N GLU A 164 25.62 -11.76 14.66
CA GLU A 164 25.61 -10.33 14.30
C GLU A 164 24.18 -9.81 14.16
N GLY A 165 23.91 -8.66 14.79
CA GLY A 165 22.61 -8.00 14.71
C GLY A 165 22.36 -7.45 13.32
N ILE A 166 21.15 -7.67 12.79
CA ILE A 166 20.75 -7.13 11.50
C ILE A 166 20.22 -5.70 11.71
N THR A 167 20.67 -4.77 10.88
CA THR A 167 20.23 -3.37 10.89
C THR A 167 19.87 -2.93 9.47
N LEU A 168 18.76 -2.19 9.34
CA LEU A 168 18.42 -1.45 8.13
C LEU A 168 18.32 0.03 8.45
N GLU A 169 18.75 0.88 7.54
CA GLU A 169 18.72 2.33 7.74
C GLU A 169 18.47 3.06 6.43
N ASN A 170 17.64 4.10 6.47
CA ASN A 170 17.49 5.09 5.41
C ASN A 170 17.62 6.51 6.00
N SER A 171 17.30 7.54 5.21
CA SER A 171 17.37 8.95 5.65
C SER A 171 16.41 9.33 6.80
N PHE A 172 15.40 8.50 7.11
CA PHE A 172 14.35 8.82 8.09
C PHE A 172 14.30 7.85 9.27
N VAL A 173 14.67 6.60 9.08
CA VAL A 173 14.45 5.51 10.04
C VAL A 173 15.66 4.58 10.08
N LEU A 174 16.01 4.13 11.29
CA LEU A 174 16.90 3.00 11.54
C LEU A 174 16.12 1.90 12.26
N LEU A 175 16.24 0.66 11.79
CA LEU A 175 15.60 -0.53 12.34
C LEU A 175 16.66 -1.54 12.78
N ARG A 176 16.42 -2.18 13.93
CA ARG A 176 17.22 -3.34 14.39
C ARG A 176 16.34 -4.57 14.53
N PHE A 177 16.91 -5.71 14.16
CA PHE A 177 16.25 -7.01 14.17
C PHE A 177 16.99 -7.98 15.07
N ASP A 178 16.28 -8.97 15.56
CA ASP A 178 16.91 -10.12 16.22
C ASP A 178 17.42 -11.16 15.19
N GLN A 179 18.02 -12.22 15.70
CA GLN A 179 18.53 -13.33 14.88
C GLN A 179 17.44 -14.11 14.11
N THR A 180 16.16 -13.88 14.41
CA THR A 180 15.03 -14.49 13.69
C THR A 180 14.57 -13.63 12.52
N GLY A 181 15.18 -12.44 12.35
CA GLY A 181 14.78 -11.46 11.35
C GLY A 181 13.54 -10.66 11.75
N LEU A 182 13.09 -10.74 13.00
CA LEU A 182 11.97 -9.96 13.50
C LEU A 182 12.46 -8.62 14.05
N MET A 183 11.76 -7.54 13.67
CA MET A 183 12.07 -6.19 14.13
C MET A 183 11.92 -6.09 15.65
N LYS A 184 12.85 -5.41 16.32
CA LYS A 184 12.84 -5.14 17.77
C LYS A 184 12.84 -3.67 18.14
N GLN A 185 13.50 -2.86 17.32
CA GLN A 185 13.76 -1.46 17.66
C GLN A 185 13.62 -0.59 16.43
N MET A 186 13.05 0.59 16.61
CA MET A 186 12.92 1.63 15.60
C MET A 186 13.46 2.94 16.15
N MET A 187 14.22 3.68 15.35
CA MET A 187 14.63 5.05 15.64
C MET A 187 14.27 5.94 14.46
N THR A 188 13.46 6.97 14.69
CA THR A 188 13.28 8.04 13.71
C THR A 188 14.45 9.01 13.80
N LYS A 189 14.97 9.45 12.65
CA LYS A 189 16.08 10.41 12.60
C LYS A 189 15.66 11.80 13.10
N GLU A 190 14.37 12.12 13.04
CA GLU A 190 13.81 13.34 13.61
C GLU A 190 13.87 13.35 15.16
N ASP A 191 13.51 12.24 15.83
CA ASP A 191 13.52 12.20 17.29
C ASP A 191 14.90 11.81 17.85
N GLY A 192 15.71 11.09 17.08
CA GLY A 192 17.05 10.64 17.48
C GLY A 192 17.06 9.64 18.63
N LYS A 193 15.89 9.09 18.98
CA LYS A 193 15.71 8.13 20.08
C LYS A 193 15.33 6.77 19.56
N HIS A 194 15.90 5.76 20.20
CA HIS A 194 15.51 4.40 19.95
C HIS A 194 14.26 4.04 20.77
N HIS A 195 13.23 3.59 20.07
CA HIS A 195 12.00 3.07 20.65
C HIS A 195 11.97 1.56 20.54
N GLU A 196 11.49 0.89 21.59
CA GLU A 196 11.04 -0.49 21.44
C GLU A 196 9.86 -0.49 20.49
N VAL A 197 10.00 -1.19 19.37
CA VAL A 197 8.91 -1.47 18.42
C VAL A 197 9.19 -2.88 17.91
N SER A 198 8.66 -3.87 18.63
CA SER A 198 8.95 -5.27 18.40
C SER A 198 7.78 -6.00 17.73
N VAL A 199 8.08 -6.73 16.66
CA VAL A 199 7.11 -7.56 15.93
C VAL A 199 7.23 -9.00 16.42
N GLN A 200 6.07 -9.61 16.69
CA GLN A 200 5.94 -11.01 17.09
C GLN A 200 4.71 -11.61 16.43
N PHE A 201 4.67 -12.95 16.33
CA PHE A 201 3.47 -13.69 15.94
C PHE A 201 2.89 -14.42 17.14
N SER A 202 1.58 -14.63 17.12
CA SER A 202 0.84 -15.34 18.16
C SER A 202 -0.29 -16.20 17.58
N TRP A 203 -0.74 -17.15 18.38
CA TRP A 203 -1.83 -18.06 18.07
C TRP A 203 -2.95 -17.95 19.09
N TYR A 204 -4.18 -17.87 18.61
CA TYR A 204 -5.36 -18.22 19.38
C TYR A 204 -5.84 -19.62 19.02
N GLY A 205 -6.36 -20.36 19.99
CA GLY A 205 -7.19 -21.54 19.76
C GLY A 205 -8.67 -21.21 19.86
N THR A 206 -9.54 -22.20 19.70
CA THR A 206 -10.97 -22.09 20.01
C THR A 206 -11.28 -22.73 21.36
N THR A 207 -12.23 -22.14 22.10
CA THR A 207 -12.76 -22.76 23.31
C THR A 207 -13.37 -24.15 23.04
N ILE A 208 -13.37 -25.01 24.07
CA ILE A 208 -14.01 -26.34 24.07
C ILE A 208 -15.48 -26.31 24.52
N LYS A 209 -16.00 -25.13 24.87
CA LYS A 209 -17.40 -24.94 25.28
C LYS A 209 -18.37 -25.20 24.11
N ARG A 210 -19.68 -25.19 24.41
CA ARG A 210 -20.75 -25.41 23.42
C ARG A 210 -20.63 -24.46 22.23
N ASP A 211 -20.47 -23.17 22.49
CA ASP A 211 -20.20 -22.17 21.45
C ASP A 211 -18.70 -22.10 21.18
N LYS A 212 -18.33 -22.16 19.91
CA LYS A 212 -16.94 -22.21 19.44
C LYS A 212 -16.69 -21.11 18.40
N SER A 213 -15.42 -20.80 18.14
CA SER A 213 -15.06 -19.95 17.01
C SER A 213 -15.54 -20.58 15.70
N GLY A 214 -16.06 -19.75 14.80
CA GLY A 214 -16.43 -20.10 13.42
C GLY A 214 -16.35 -18.86 12.53
N ALA A 215 -17.08 -18.81 11.41
CA ALA A 215 -17.00 -17.69 10.46
C ALA A 215 -17.30 -16.31 11.08
N TYR A 216 -18.22 -16.24 12.03
CA TYR A 216 -18.71 -15.00 12.64
C TYR A 216 -18.16 -14.79 14.05
N LEU A 217 -18.09 -15.86 14.84
CA LEU A 217 -17.70 -15.77 16.24
C LEU A 217 -16.18 -15.93 16.40
N PHE A 218 -15.58 -15.03 17.16
CA PHE A 218 -14.25 -15.21 17.73
C PHE A 218 -14.39 -15.57 19.21
N LEU A 219 -14.15 -16.83 19.57
CA LEU A 219 -14.28 -17.36 20.93
C LEU A 219 -12.98 -18.08 21.33
N PRO A 220 -11.91 -17.32 21.63
CA PRO A 220 -10.62 -17.90 21.87
C PRO A 220 -10.57 -18.78 23.14
N ASP A 221 -9.63 -19.71 23.19
CA ASP A 221 -9.36 -20.58 24.36
C ASP A 221 -8.62 -19.85 25.51
N GLY A 222 -8.30 -18.57 25.33
CA GLY A 222 -7.62 -17.72 26.30
C GLY A 222 -6.85 -16.59 25.62
N ASN A 223 -5.84 -16.07 26.33
CA ASN A 223 -4.90 -15.11 25.74
C ASN A 223 -4.06 -15.77 24.65
N ALA A 224 -3.59 -14.97 23.69
CA ALA A 224 -2.75 -15.44 22.61
C ALA A 224 -1.49 -16.13 23.15
N LYS A 225 -1.18 -17.31 22.60
CA LYS A 225 0.07 -18.03 22.87
C LYS A 225 1.13 -17.56 21.86
N PRO A 226 2.39 -17.29 22.27
CA PRO A 226 3.44 -16.93 21.32
C PRO A 226 3.58 -17.97 20.20
N TYR A 227 3.88 -17.52 18.99
CA TYR A 227 4.25 -18.41 17.89
C TYR A 227 5.58 -19.08 18.21
N VAL A 228 5.57 -20.41 18.28
CA VAL A 228 6.76 -21.22 18.57
C VAL A 228 7.23 -21.86 17.27
N TYR A 229 8.50 -21.62 16.92
CA TYR A 229 9.21 -22.31 15.84
C TYR A 229 10.17 -23.33 16.45
N THR A 230 10.22 -24.53 15.88
CA THR A 230 11.12 -25.61 16.34
C THR A 230 12.51 -25.46 15.75
N THR A 231 12.59 -24.94 14.51
CA THR A 231 13.84 -24.60 13.83
C THR A 231 13.96 -23.08 13.72
N PRO A 232 15.15 -22.51 13.99
CA PRO A 232 15.39 -21.10 13.75
C PRO A 232 15.10 -20.75 12.28
N PRO A 233 14.37 -19.65 11.99
CA PRO A 233 13.97 -19.33 10.62
C PRO A 233 15.19 -18.96 9.77
N PHE A 234 15.13 -19.32 8.48
CA PHE A 234 16.03 -18.76 7.49
C PHE A 234 15.74 -17.26 7.35
N VAL A 235 16.80 -16.43 7.30
CA VAL A 235 16.68 -14.98 7.13
C VAL A 235 17.52 -14.53 5.93
N ARG A 236 16.90 -13.77 5.04
CA ARG A 236 17.53 -13.12 3.89
C ARG A 236 17.47 -11.62 4.07
N VAL A 237 18.63 -10.98 4.05
CA VAL A 237 18.76 -9.52 4.02
C VAL A 237 19.18 -9.09 2.62
N THR A 238 18.41 -8.19 2.02
CA THR A 238 18.70 -7.58 0.73
C THR A 238 19.16 -6.14 0.98
N HIS A 239 20.37 -5.81 0.55
CA HIS A 239 20.90 -4.46 0.55
C HIS A 239 20.88 -3.90 -0.87
N GLY A 240 20.36 -2.69 -1.04
CA GLY A 240 20.21 -2.06 -2.34
C GLY A 240 20.16 -0.55 -2.21
N ARG A 241 20.39 0.16 -3.32
CA ARG A 241 20.44 1.64 -3.34
C ARG A 241 19.08 2.32 -3.23
N ILE A 242 18.01 1.63 -3.62
CA ILE A 242 16.65 2.18 -3.70
C ILE A 242 15.77 1.62 -2.59
N TYR A 243 15.97 0.37 -2.19
CA TYR A 243 15.37 -0.19 -0.98
C TYR A 243 16.29 -1.25 -0.37
N SER A 244 16.04 -1.56 0.90
CA SER A 244 16.62 -2.71 1.57
C SER A 244 15.56 -3.40 2.41
N GLU A 245 15.70 -4.71 2.61
CA GLU A 245 14.70 -5.51 3.30
C GLU A 245 15.28 -6.70 4.05
N VAL A 246 14.56 -7.12 5.09
CA VAL A 246 14.77 -8.39 5.80
C VAL A 246 13.56 -9.27 5.53
N THR A 247 13.79 -10.47 5.00
CA THR A 247 12.76 -11.51 4.83
C THR A 247 13.12 -12.69 5.70
N CYS A 248 12.21 -13.12 6.57
CA CYS A 248 12.34 -14.34 7.35
C CYS A 248 11.22 -15.34 7.03
N PHE A 249 11.59 -16.62 7.01
CA PHE A 249 10.75 -17.71 6.55
C PHE A 249 10.41 -18.62 7.74
N PHE A 250 9.22 -18.43 8.31
CA PHE A 250 8.62 -19.33 9.29
C PHE A 250 7.68 -20.32 8.60
N ASP A 251 7.38 -21.44 9.27
CA ASP A 251 6.51 -22.50 8.73
C ASP A 251 5.16 -22.01 8.18
N HIS A 252 4.54 -21.04 8.85
CA HIS A 252 3.20 -20.53 8.49
C HIS A 252 3.21 -19.09 7.98
N VAL A 253 4.36 -18.40 8.05
CA VAL A 253 4.47 -16.98 7.70
C VAL A 253 5.81 -16.70 7.05
N THR A 254 5.79 -16.19 5.82
CA THR A 254 6.93 -15.44 5.27
C THR A 254 6.75 -13.97 5.61
N HIS A 255 7.60 -13.47 6.51
CA HIS A 255 7.56 -12.09 7.00
C HIS A 255 8.66 -11.27 6.34
N ARG A 256 8.30 -10.09 5.82
CA ARG A 256 9.23 -9.17 5.19
C ARG A 256 9.07 -7.78 5.76
N VAL A 257 10.19 -7.15 6.11
CA VAL A 257 10.28 -5.75 6.50
C VAL A 257 11.14 -5.00 5.49
N ARG A 258 10.60 -3.96 4.85
CA ARG A 258 11.29 -3.19 3.82
C ARG A 258 11.37 -1.71 4.20
N LEU A 259 12.56 -1.13 3.99
CA LEU A 259 12.79 0.31 4.02
C LEU A 259 13.10 0.82 2.61
N TYR A 260 12.44 1.91 2.24
CA TYR A 260 12.71 2.62 0.99
C TYR A 260 13.77 3.67 1.21
N HIS A 261 14.81 3.66 0.38
CA HIS A 261 15.85 4.68 0.33
C HIS A 261 15.41 5.80 -0.61
N ILE A 262 14.22 6.35 -0.40
CA ILE A 262 13.69 7.46 -1.19
C ILE A 262 13.29 8.61 -0.27
N GLN A 263 13.49 9.84 -0.73
CA GLN A 263 13.03 11.01 -0.01
C GLN A 263 11.51 11.11 -0.05
N GLY A 264 10.91 11.65 1.03
CA GLY A 264 9.48 11.88 1.14
C GLY A 264 8.72 10.75 1.83
N ILE A 265 7.45 10.59 1.48
CA ILE A 265 6.43 9.89 2.29
C ILE A 265 6.75 8.41 2.49
N GLU A 266 7.07 7.67 1.42
CA GLU A 266 7.32 6.22 1.53
C GLU A 266 8.58 5.89 2.33
N GLY A 267 9.56 6.81 2.38
CA GLY A 267 10.80 6.64 3.15
C GLY A 267 10.61 6.79 4.66
N GLN A 268 9.51 7.39 5.11
CA GLN A 268 9.25 7.67 6.54
C GLN A 268 8.50 6.55 7.27
N SER A 269 8.00 5.54 6.54
CA SER A 269 7.28 4.41 7.11
C SER A 269 7.94 3.10 6.75
N VAL A 270 7.72 2.10 7.60
CA VAL A 270 8.25 0.75 7.42
C VAL A 270 7.20 -0.11 6.73
N GLU A 271 7.53 -0.70 5.58
CA GLU A 271 6.65 -1.69 4.95
C GLU A 271 6.80 -3.05 5.61
N VAL A 272 5.67 -3.66 5.96
CA VAL A 272 5.61 -5.02 6.49
C VAL A 272 4.69 -5.87 5.61
N SER A 273 5.21 -6.96 5.07
CA SER A 273 4.46 -7.93 4.26
C SER A 273 4.50 -9.30 4.91
N ASN A 274 3.32 -9.88 5.17
CA ASN A 274 3.17 -11.23 5.72
C ASN A 274 2.42 -12.11 4.73
N ILE A 275 3.10 -13.09 4.14
CA ILE A 275 2.46 -14.15 3.38
C ILE A 275 2.13 -15.28 4.35
N VAL A 276 0.84 -15.51 4.59
CA VAL A 276 0.32 -16.45 5.58
C VAL A 276 -0.17 -17.72 4.89
N ASP A 277 0.26 -18.87 5.39
CA ASP A 277 -0.24 -20.19 5.00
C ASP A 277 -0.56 -21.04 6.23
N ILE A 278 -1.84 -21.06 6.59
CA ILE A 278 -2.36 -21.85 7.72
C ILE A 278 -3.19 -23.05 7.27
N ARG A 279 -3.13 -23.47 6.00
CA ARG A 279 -4.01 -24.53 5.47
C ARG A 279 -3.88 -25.87 6.19
N LYS A 280 -2.75 -26.12 6.83
CA LYS A 280 -2.42 -27.36 7.53
C LYS A 280 -2.63 -27.29 9.04
N VAL A 281 -3.13 -26.17 9.58
CA VAL A 281 -3.43 -26.04 11.01
C VAL A 281 -4.88 -26.41 11.32
N TYR A 282 -5.17 -26.70 12.58
CA TYR A 282 -6.52 -27.05 13.03
C TYR A 282 -6.90 -26.17 14.21
N ASN A 283 -8.02 -25.46 14.09
CA ASN A 283 -8.57 -24.61 15.15
C ASN A 283 -7.55 -23.59 15.68
N ARG A 284 -6.96 -22.83 14.76
CA ARG A 284 -5.99 -21.79 15.06
C ARG A 284 -6.31 -20.50 14.33
N GLU A 285 -6.03 -19.39 15.00
CA GLU A 285 -6.12 -18.05 14.43
C GLU A 285 -4.77 -17.37 14.65
N ILE A 286 -4.11 -16.93 13.56
CA ILE A 286 -2.77 -16.34 13.61
C ILE A 286 -2.87 -14.82 13.69
N ALA A 287 -2.10 -14.23 14.61
CA ALA A 287 -2.03 -12.78 14.76
C ALA A 287 -0.59 -12.28 14.69
N MET A 288 -0.42 -11.05 14.18
CA MET A 288 0.79 -10.26 14.31
C MET A 288 0.59 -9.28 15.46
N LYS A 289 1.55 -9.25 16.39
CA LYS A 289 1.56 -8.35 17.54
C LYS A 289 2.76 -7.43 17.45
N ILE A 290 2.49 -6.13 17.59
CA ILE A 290 3.48 -5.06 17.66
C ILE A 290 3.50 -4.56 19.10
N SER A 291 4.62 -4.71 19.80
CA SER A 291 4.80 -4.18 21.16
C SER A 291 5.70 -2.96 21.13
N SER A 292 5.39 -1.94 21.93
CA SER A 292 6.16 -0.70 21.99
C SER A 292 6.27 -0.13 23.39
N ASP A 293 7.16 0.83 23.56
CA ASP A 293 7.34 1.58 24.80
C ASP A 293 6.25 2.63 25.07
N ILE A 294 5.34 2.87 24.11
CA ILE A 294 4.24 3.83 24.18
C ILE A 294 3.29 3.53 25.34
N LYS A 295 3.00 4.56 26.15
CA LYS A 295 2.13 4.46 27.32
C LYS A 295 0.66 4.74 26.97
N SER A 296 0.07 3.89 26.12
CA SER A 296 -1.32 4.02 25.66
C SER A 296 -2.39 3.61 26.68
N GLN A 297 -1.98 3.05 27.82
CA GLN A 297 -2.89 2.54 28.87
C GLN A 297 -3.86 1.50 28.26
N ASN A 298 -5.17 1.69 28.41
CA ASN A 298 -6.19 0.86 27.80
C ASN A 298 -6.87 1.51 26.59
N ARG A 299 -6.28 2.55 25.99
CA ARG A 299 -6.87 3.30 24.88
C ARG A 299 -6.14 3.04 23.56
N PHE A 300 -6.91 2.84 22.51
CA PHE A 300 -6.42 2.69 21.14
C PHE A 300 -7.46 3.23 20.17
N TYR A 301 -7.14 3.29 18.89
CA TYR A 301 -7.96 3.98 17.90
C TYR A 301 -8.07 3.10 16.66
N THR A 302 -9.28 2.93 16.14
CA THR A 302 -9.52 2.15 14.92
C THR A 302 -10.37 2.94 13.96
N ASP A 303 -10.15 2.73 12.66
CA ASP A 303 -10.98 3.35 11.65
C ASP A 303 -12.35 2.66 11.49
N LEU A 304 -13.31 3.40 10.97
CA LEU A 304 -14.58 2.90 10.47
C LEU A 304 -14.64 3.16 8.97
N ASN A 305 -14.51 2.07 8.19
CA ASN A 305 -14.61 2.06 6.73
C ASN A 305 -13.64 3.03 6.03
N GLY A 306 -12.47 3.30 6.62
CA GLY A 306 -11.51 4.27 6.10
C GLY A 306 -11.99 5.73 6.10
N TYR A 307 -13.14 6.01 6.72
CA TYR A 307 -13.75 7.33 6.74
C TYR A 307 -13.37 8.13 8.00
N GLN A 308 -13.65 7.60 9.18
CA GLN A 308 -13.41 8.28 10.46
C GLN A 308 -12.65 7.38 11.45
N ILE A 309 -11.96 7.98 12.42
CA ILE A 309 -11.30 7.24 13.50
C ILE A 309 -12.11 7.33 14.79
N GLN A 310 -12.43 6.16 15.35
CA GLN A 310 -13.12 6.06 16.62
C GLN A 310 -12.15 5.61 17.73
N PRO A 311 -12.04 6.37 18.82
CA PRO A 311 -11.34 5.93 20.02
C PRO A 311 -12.03 4.69 20.64
N ARG A 312 -11.22 3.71 21.04
CA ARG A 312 -11.59 2.47 21.68
C ARG A 312 -10.98 2.42 23.08
N MET A 313 -11.64 1.72 23.99
CA MET A 313 -11.12 1.43 25.32
C MET A 313 -11.20 -0.07 25.54
N THR A 314 -10.07 -0.68 25.87
CA THR A 314 -10.01 -2.06 26.32
C THR A 314 -10.61 -2.13 27.73
N LEU A 315 -11.66 -2.93 27.86
CA LEU A 315 -12.41 -3.10 29.10
C LEU A 315 -12.19 -4.52 29.63
N SER A 316 -11.47 -4.64 30.74
CA SER A 316 -11.19 -5.93 31.39
C SER A 316 -12.44 -6.64 31.92
N LYS A 317 -13.53 -5.90 32.15
CA LYS A 317 -14.85 -6.46 32.50
C LYS A 317 -15.54 -7.19 31.34
N LEU A 318 -15.10 -6.94 30.11
CA LEU A 318 -15.61 -7.60 28.90
C LEU A 318 -14.67 -8.76 28.53
N PRO A 319 -15.18 -9.83 27.88
CA PRO A 319 -14.33 -10.90 27.41
C PRO A 319 -13.38 -10.40 26.30
N LEU A 320 -12.27 -11.12 26.06
CA LEU A 320 -11.22 -10.73 25.12
C LEU A 320 -11.77 -10.33 23.76
N GLN A 321 -12.63 -11.18 23.17
CA GLN A 321 -13.19 -10.98 21.85
C GLN A 321 -14.06 -9.73 21.72
N ALA A 322 -14.61 -9.21 22.82
CA ALA A 322 -15.38 -7.96 22.80
C ALA A 322 -14.49 -6.70 22.71
N ASN A 323 -13.18 -6.87 22.87
CA ASN A 323 -12.18 -5.81 22.69
C ASN A 323 -11.49 -5.90 21.31
N VAL A 324 -11.98 -6.75 20.41
CA VAL A 324 -11.53 -6.82 19.01
C VAL A 324 -12.46 -5.99 18.14
N TYR A 325 -11.88 -5.10 17.33
CA TYR A 325 -12.61 -4.19 16.47
C TYR A 325 -12.16 -4.33 15.02
N PRO A 326 -12.99 -3.94 14.04
CA PRO A 326 -12.55 -3.85 12.67
C PRO A 326 -11.45 -2.77 12.52
N MET A 327 -10.45 -3.09 11.73
CA MET A 327 -9.48 -2.16 11.14
C MET A 327 -9.56 -2.32 9.63
N THR A 328 -10.14 -1.33 8.96
CA THR A 328 -10.28 -1.37 7.49
C THR A 328 -9.08 -0.77 6.78
N THR A 329 -8.46 0.25 7.37
CA THR A 329 -7.27 0.92 6.79
C THR A 329 -6.22 1.28 7.82
N MET A 330 -6.58 1.50 9.09
CA MET A 330 -5.60 1.87 10.11
C MET A 330 -6.08 1.70 11.55
N ALA A 331 -5.13 1.42 12.43
CA ALA A 331 -5.29 1.54 13.87
C ALA A 331 -4.04 2.19 14.47
N TYR A 332 -4.19 2.86 15.61
CA TYR A 332 -3.04 3.41 16.31
C TYR A 332 -3.20 3.42 17.82
N ILE A 333 -2.04 3.51 18.48
CA ILE A 333 -1.88 3.80 19.90
C ILE A 333 -1.01 5.05 20.02
N GLN A 334 -1.20 5.78 21.11
CA GLN A 334 -0.43 7.00 21.35
C GLN A 334 -0.29 7.28 22.84
N ASP A 335 0.76 8.00 23.19
CA ASP A 335 0.94 8.64 24.49
C ASP A 335 1.23 10.13 24.29
N ALA A 336 1.61 10.85 25.34
CA ALA A 336 1.87 12.28 25.29
C ALA A 336 2.85 12.74 24.18
N LYS A 337 3.80 11.89 23.78
CA LYS A 337 4.93 12.28 22.93
C LYS A 337 4.91 11.61 21.57
N HIS A 338 4.35 10.40 21.47
CA HIS A 338 4.45 9.60 20.25
C HIS A 338 3.12 8.93 19.88
N ARG A 339 2.93 8.71 18.59
CA ARG A 339 1.86 7.88 18.02
C ARG A 339 2.49 6.78 17.16
N LEU A 340 2.10 5.54 17.41
CA LEU A 340 2.43 4.40 16.56
C LEU A 340 1.18 3.98 15.80
N THR A 341 1.23 4.13 14.48
CA THR A 341 0.14 3.79 13.57
C THR A 341 0.50 2.53 12.78
N LEU A 342 -0.41 1.56 12.81
CA LEU A 342 -0.45 0.43 11.90
C LEU A 342 -1.45 0.75 10.79
N LEU A 343 -0.95 0.93 9.57
CA LEU A 343 -1.76 1.06 8.37
C LEU A 343 -1.89 -0.32 7.71
N SER A 344 -3.04 -0.62 7.12
CA SER A 344 -3.35 -1.90 6.48
C SER A 344 -3.90 -1.72 5.06
N ALA A 345 -3.48 -2.57 4.12
CA ALA A 345 -4.03 -2.61 2.76
C ALA A 345 -5.28 -3.52 2.64
N GLN A 346 -5.65 -4.15 3.75
CA GLN A 346 -6.77 -5.09 3.85
C GLN A 346 -7.51 -4.93 5.19
N SER A 347 -8.78 -5.27 5.21
CA SER A 347 -9.60 -5.22 6.42
C SER A 347 -9.36 -6.43 7.31
N LEU A 348 -9.02 -6.20 8.59
CA LEU A 348 -8.71 -7.25 9.57
C LEU A 348 -9.28 -6.91 10.95
N GLY A 349 -9.31 -7.90 11.85
CA GLY A 349 -9.61 -7.69 13.26
C GLY A 349 -8.38 -7.17 14.01
N VAL A 350 -8.52 -6.10 14.79
CA VAL A 350 -7.43 -5.49 15.57
C VAL A 350 -7.83 -5.32 17.04
N SER A 351 -6.85 -5.37 17.93
CA SER A 351 -7.02 -5.05 19.35
C SER A 351 -5.76 -4.42 19.96
N SER A 352 -5.91 -3.82 21.14
CA SER A 352 -4.83 -3.35 22.01
C SER A 352 -5.10 -3.86 23.43
N LEU A 353 -4.84 -5.14 23.67
CA LEU A 353 -5.17 -5.80 24.93
C LEU A 353 -4.30 -5.32 26.11
N ASN A 354 -3.08 -4.84 25.84
CA ASN A 354 -2.19 -4.24 26.83
C ASN A 354 -1.67 -2.88 26.34
N SER A 355 -1.25 -2.03 27.28
CA SER A 355 -0.61 -0.76 26.95
C SER A 355 0.62 -0.98 26.05
N GLY A 356 0.77 -0.13 25.04
CA GLY A 356 1.88 -0.19 24.11
C GLY A 356 1.76 -1.25 23.01
N GLN A 357 0.65 -2.00 22.94
CA GLN A 357 0.50 -3.11 22.00
C GLN A 357 -0.60 -2.88 20.96
N ILE A 358 -0.33 -3.28 19.72
CA ILE A 358 -1.33 -3.46 18.67
C ILE A 358 -1.25 -4.91 18.22
N GLU A 359 -2.37 -5.61 18.18
CA GLU A 359 -2.46 -6.97 17.65
C GLU A 359 -3.47 -7.01 16.50
N VAL A 360 -3.09 -7.63 15.38
CA VAL A 360 -3.94 -7.81 14.20
C VAL A 360 -4.03 -9.30 13.85
N ILE A 361 -5.26 -9.81 13.76
CA ILE A 361 -5.54 -11.20 13.38
C ILE A 361 -5.52 -11.29 11.85
N MET A 362 -4.61 -12.10 11.29
CA MET A 362 -4.32 -12.12 9.85
C MET A 362 -5.04 -13.23 9.09
N ASP A 363 -5.25 -14.40 9.72
CA ASP A 363 -6.00 -15.50 9.13
C ASP A 363 -6.50 -16.45 10.25
N ARG A 364 -7.54 -17.22 9.96
CA ARG A 364 -8.15 -18.16 10.91
C ARG A 364 -8.68 -19.41 10.21
N ARG A 365 -8.38 -20.58 10.79
CA ARG A 365 -8.79 -21.89 10.28
C ARG A 365 -9.49 -22.68 11.37
N LEU A 366 -10.77 -23.00 11.14
CA LEU A 366 -11.70 -23.46 12.16
C LEU A 366 -12.49 -24.66 11.63
N MET A 367 -12.54 -25.74 12.40
CA MET A 367 -13.06 -27.02 11.92
C MET A 367 -14.57 -27.19 12.12
N GLN A 368 -15.20 -26.28 12.85
CA GLN A 368 -16.59 -26.35 13.25
C GLN A 368 -17.36 -25.10 12.84
N ASP A 369 -18.67 -25.26 12.68
CA ASP A 369 -19.63 -24.15 12.60
C ASP A 369 -19.78 -23.46 13.96
N ASP A 370 -20.16 -22.18 13.94
CA ASP A 370 -20.42 -21.37 15.14
C ASP A 370 -21.92 -21.17 15.45
N ASN A 371 -22.78 -21.98 14.83
CA ASN A 371 -24.23 -21.98 14.98
C ASN A 371 -24.86 -20.62 14.63
N ARG A 372 -24.42 -20.03 13.50
CA ARG A 372 -25.00 -18.81 12.92
C ARG A 372 -25.66 -19.03 11.55
N GLY A 373 -25.79 -20.29 11.14
CA GLY A 373 -26.52 -20.69 9.93
C GLY A 373 -25.66 -20.84 8.68
N LEU A 374 -24.33 -20.80 8.79
CA LEU A 374 -23.43 -21.11 7.67
C LEU A 374 -23.23 -22.63 7.52
N GLU A 375 -23.35 -23.38 8.62
CA GLU A 375 -23.31 -24.85 8.68
C GLU A 375 -21.97 -25.47 8.22
N GLN A 376 -20.88 -24.71 8.33
CA GLN A 376 -19.53 -25.20 8.08
C GLN A 376 -18.50 -24.40 8.88
N GLY A 377 -17.33 -25.02 9.10
CA GLY A 377 -16.15 -24.30 9.57
C GLY A 377 -15.45 -23.53 8.44
N ILE A 378 -14.37 -22.83 8.78
CA ILE A 378 -13.50 -22.14 7.83
C ILE A 378 -12.33 -23.08 7.48
N GLN A 379 -12.47 -23.81 6.39
CA GLN A 379 -11.50 -24.83 5.95
C GLN A 379 -10.97 -24.60 4.53
N ASP A 380 -11.33 -23.49 3.90
CA ASP A 380 -11.01 -23.10 2.53
C ASP A 380 -9.88 -22.04 2.47
N ASN A 381 -9.07 -21.93 3.53
CA ASN A 381 -7.94 -20.99 3.59
C ASN A 381 -7.03 -21.14 2.37
N LYS A 382 -6.49 -19.99 1.93
CA LYS A 382 -5.54 -19.88 0.82
C LYS A 382 -4.29 -19.18 1.31
N ILE A 383 -3.22 -19.25 0.51
CA ILE A 383 -2.04 -18.45 0.78
C ILE A 383 -2.44 -16.98 0.66
N THR A 384 -2.35 -16.24 1.76
CA THR A 384 -2.90 -14.88 1.86
C THR A 384 -1.79 -13.88 2.14
N ALA A 385 -1.66 -12.87 1.28
CA ALA A 385 -0.72 -11.78 1.47
C ALA A 385 -1.38 -10.64 2.27
N ASN A 386 -0.74 -10.24 3.37
CA ASN A 386 -1.14 -9.09 4.18
C ASN A 386 -0.05 -8.02 4.07
N LEU A 387 -0.44 -6.80 3.70
CA LEU A 387 0.46 -5.66 3.56
C LEU A 387 0.10 -4.59 4.60
N PHE A 388 1.13 -4.09 5.28
CA PHE A 388 1.02 -3.07 6.30
C PHE A 388 2.10 -1.99 6.18
N ARG A 389 1.86 -0.84 6.79
CA ARG A 389 2.89 0.15 7.09
C ARG A 389 2.91 0.46 8.58
N ILE A 390 4.10 0.47 9.18
CA ILE A 390 4.32 0.93 10.55
C ILE A 390 4.87 2.35 10.49
N LEU A 391 4.18 3.30 11.13
CA LEU A 391 4.52 4.71 11.15
C LEU A 391 4.59 5.20 12.60
N LEU A 392 5.76 5.69 13.02
CA LEU A 392 6.00 6.26 14.33
C LEU A 392 6.18 7.78 14.20
N GLU A 393 5.30 8.55 14.83
CA GLU A 393 5.25 10.00 14.70
C GLU A 393 5.39 10.69 16.05
N LYS A 394 6.08 11.83 16.06
CA LYS A 394 6.21 12.71 17.22
C LYS A 394 5.03 13.68 17.32
N ARG A 395 4.53 13.89 18.54
CA ARG A 395 3.44 14.83 18.87
C ARG A 395 4.04 16.13 19.43
N SER A 396 3.63 17.28 18.91
CA SER A 396 4.19 18.59 19.30
C SER A 396 3.56 19.19 20.57
N ALA A 397 2.34 18.80 20.94
CA ALA A 397 1.69 19.21 22.19
C ALA A 397 0.59 18.21 22.60
N VAL A 398 0.39 18.03 23.91
CA VAL A 398 -0.76 17.29 24.47
C VAL A 398 -1.82 18.28 24.91
N ASN A 399 -2.99 18.21 24.30
CA ASN A 399 -4.18 18.80 24.89
C ASN A 399 -5.01 17.68 25.52
N THR A 400 -5.02 17.61 26.85
CA THR A 400 -5.77 16.60 27.63
C THR A 400 -7.28 16.64 27.37
N GLU A 401 -7.84 17.77 26.91
CA GLU A 401 -9.25 17.83 26.53
C GLU A 401 -9.53 17.14 25.20
N GLU A 402 -8.58 17.16 24.26
CA GLU A 402 -8.75 16.47 22.98
C GLU A 402 -8.71 14.96 23.12
N GLU A 403 -8.02 14.44 24.13
CA GLU A 403 -8.00 13.00 24.41
C GLU A 403 -9.36 12.50 24.94
N LYS A 404 -10.21 13.40 25.44
CA LYS A 404 -11.59 13.10 25.86
C LYS A 404 -12.62 13.14 24.72
N LYS A 405 -12.25 13.62 23.52
CA LYS A 405 -13.16 13.68 22.37
C LYS A 405 -13.60 12.28 21.93
N SER A 406 -14.82 12.19 21.39
CA SER A 406 -15.43 10.97 20.85
C SER A 406 -14.89 10.55 19.48
N VAL A 407 -14.10 11.41 18.84
CA VAL A 407 -13.47 11.21 17.54
C VAL A 407 -12.01 11.64 17.61
N SER A 408 -11.19 11.03 16.76
CA SER A 408 -9.77 11.38 16.61
C SER A 408 -9.43 11.50 15.13
N TYR A 409 -8.28 12.10 14.82
CA TYR A 409 -7.86 12.33 13.44
C TYR A 409 -6.43 11.80 13.22
N PRO A 410 -6.16 11.14 12.07
CA PRO A 410 -4.80 10.82 11.66
C PRO A 410 -4.00 12.10 11.36
N SER A 411 -2.67 11.99 11.31
CA SER A 411 -1.83 13.04 10.73
C SER A 411 -2.02 13.09 9.20
N LEU A 412 -1.59 14.18 8.55
CA LEU A 412 -1.54 14.22 7.09
C LEU A 412 -0.61 13.14 6.53
N LEU A 413 0.53 12.89 7.17
CA LEU A 413 1.47 11.85 6.74
C LEU A 413 0.83 10.46 6.78
N SER A 414 0.10 10.14 7.85
CA SER A 414 -0.64 8.88 8.00
C SER A 414 -1.73 8.73 6.93
N HIS A 415 -2.51 9.79 6.66
CA HIS A 415 -3.52 9.80 5.61
C HIS A 415 -2.94 9.52 4.23
N ILE A 416 -1.86 10.21 3.86
CA ILE A 416 -1.25 10.03 2.53
C ILE A 416 -0.53 8.69 2.44
N THR A 417 0.17 8.24 3.47
CA THR A 417 0.79 6.90 3.49
C THR A 417 -0.27 5.81 3.29
N SER A 418 -1.43 5.93 3.96
CA SER A 418 -2.56 5.01 3.77
C SER A 418 -3.09 5.05 2.34
N SER A 419 -3.23 6.24 1.75
CA SER A 419 -3.64 6.40 0.34
C SER A 419 -2.63 5.81 -0.65
N LEU A 420 -1.31 6.03 -0.48
CA LEU A 420 -0.28 5.50 -1.38
C LEU A 420 -0.26 3.97 -1.40
N MET A 421 -0.56 3.34 -0.26
CA MET A 421 -0.61 1.89 -0.08
C MET A 421 -1.91 1.29 -0.65
N ASN A 422 -3.06 1.91 -0.38
CA ASN A 422 -4.37 1.40 -0.85
C ASN A 422 -4.65 1.73 -2.32
N HIS A 423 -3.94 2.70 -2.89
CA HIS A 423 -4.01 3.07 -4.31
C HIS A 423 -2.60 3.11 -4.91
N PRO A 424 -1.97 1.94 -5.10
CA PRO A 424 -0.61 1.86 -5.66
C PRO A 424 -0.58 2.35 -7.10
N VAL A 425 0.62 2.72 -7.57
CA VAL A 425 0.83 3.01 -8.99
C VAL A 425 0.62 1.74 -9.82
N ILE A 426 0.11 1.89 -11.04
CA ILE A 426 -0.22 0.77 -11.93
C ILE A 426 0.76 0.77 -13.12
N PRO A 427 1.79 -0.09 -13.10
CA PRO A 427 2.70 -0.28 -14.24
C PRO A 427 2.08 -1.18 -15.31
N MET A 428 2.29 -0.80 -16.57
CA MET A 428 1.80 -1.49 -17.76
C MET A 428 2.90 -1.52 -18.83
N ALA A 429 3.22 -2.71 -19.35
CA ALA A 429 4.24 -2.89 -20.38
C ALA A 429 3.60 -3.15 -21.75
N ASN A 430 4.28 -2.74 -22.83
CA ASN A 430 3.81 -3.04 -24.19
C ASN A 430 4.08 -4.50 -24.59
N LYS A 431 3.07 -5.18 -25.14
CA LYS A 431 3.17 -6.59 -25.58
C LYS A 431 4.11 -6.78 -26.76
N PHE A 432 4.10 -5.86 -27.72
CA PHE A 432 4.88 -5.95 -28.96
C PHE A 432 5.70 -4.68 -29.18
N SER A 433 6.91 -4.84 -29.73
CA SER A 433 7.72 -3.70 -30.20
C SER A 433 6.99 -3.02 -31.36
N SER A 434 6.85 -1.70 -31.30
CA SER A 434 6.24 -0.91 -32.37
C SER A 434 7.06 0.38 -32.56
N PRO A 435 8.11 0.34 -33.39
CA PRO A 435 9.06 1.44 -33.53
C PRO A 435 8.45 2.68 -34.23
N THR A 436 7.35 2.51 -34.97
CA THR A 436 6.62 3.59 -35.65
C THR A 436 5.66 4.34 -34.73
N LEU A 437 5.41 3.84 -33.53
CA LEU A 437 4.40 4.39 -32.62
C LEU A 437 4.95 5.57 -31.83
N GLU A 438 4.39 6.75 -32.06
CA GLU A 438 4.76 7.95 -31.32
C GLU A 438 3.90 8.14 -30.07
N LEU A 439 4.53 7.97 -28.90
CA LEU A 439 3.91 8.17 -27.59
C LEU A 439 4.28 9.55 -27.01
N GLN A 440 3.31 10.19 -26.37
CA GLN A 440 3.50 11.29 -25.44
C GLN A 440 4.23 10.76 -24.19
N GLY A 441 5.18 11.52 -23.67
CA GLY A 441 5.96 11.10 -22.51
C GLY A 441 5.18 11.13 -21.19
N GLU A 442 4.12 11.93 -21.14
CA GLU A 442 3.35 12.18 -19.93
C GLU A 442 1.91 12.61 -20.28
N PHE A 443 0.94 12.17 -19.49
CA PHE A 443 -0.43 12.69 -19.50
C PHE A 443 -0.78 13.23 -18.12
N SER A 444 -1.06 14.53 -18.02
CA SER A 444 -1.32 15.23 -16.76
C SER A 444 -2.69 15.91 -16.83
N PRO A 445 -3.76 15.28 -16.31
CA PRO A 445 -5.12 15.80 -16.45
C PRO A 445 -5.43 16.93 -15.46
N LEU A 446 -4.88 16.89 -14.25
CA LEU A 446 -5.03 17.95 -13.26
C LEU A 446 -3.99 19.06 -13.51
N GLN A 447 -4.37 20.32 -13.21
CA GLN A 447 -3.44 21.45 -13.34
C GLN A 447 -2.36 21.45 -12.26
N SER A 448 -2.71 20.97 -11.07
CA SER A 448 -1.82 20.76 -9.93
C SER A 448 -2.40 19.66 -9.04
N SER A 449 -1.62 19.21 -8.06
CA SER A 449 -2.13 18.36 -6.97
C SER A 449 -3.33 19.03 -6.29
N LEU A 450 -4.31 18.22 -5.88
CA LEU A 450 -5.37 18.72 -4.99
C LEU A 450 -4.79 19.06 -3.60
N PRO A 451 -5.50 19.86 -2.78
CA PRO A 451 -5.05 20.15 -1.42
C PRO A 451 -4.81 18.87 -0.61
N CYS A 452 -3.85 18.87 0.32
CA CYS A 452 -3.43 17.64 1.03
C CYS A 452 -4.55 16.94 1.82
N ASP A 453 -5.57 17.69 2.23
CA ASP A 453 -6.73 17.20 2.96
C ASP A 453 -7.91 16.87 2.06
N ILE A 454 -7.77 16.97 0.73
CA ILE A 454 -8.81 16.64 -0.24
C ILE A 454 -8.49 15.31 -0.91
N HIS A 455 -9.46 14.39 -0.87
CA HIS A 455 -9.40 13.11 -1.53
C HIS A 455 -10.44 12.99 -2.64
N LEU A 456 -10.02 12.54 -3.82
CA LEU A 456 -10.91 12.23 -4.92
C LEU A 456 -11.47 10.81 -4.72
N VAL A 457 -12.66 10.72 -4.14
CA VAL A 457 -13.33 9.44 -3.89
C VAL A 457 -13.75 8.79 -5.21
N ASN A 458 -14.23 9.60 -6.17
CA ASN A 458 -14.65 9.08 -7.45
C ASN A 458 -14.65 10.17 -8.54
N LEU A 459 -14.20 9.80 -9.73
CA LEU A 459 -14.42 10.53 -10.97
C LEU A 459 -14.88 9.53 -12.03
N ARG A 460 -16.14 9.60 -12.43
CA ARG A 460 -16.70 8.65 -13.41
C ARG A 460 -17.65 9.33 -14.38
N THR A 461 -17.65 8.90 -15.63
CA THR A 461 -18.65 9.37 -16.61
C THR A 461 -20.05 8.94 -16.19
N ILE A 462 -21.03 9.81 -16.44
CA ILE A 462 -22.46 9.50 -16.23
C ILE A 462 -22.97 8.89 -17.53
N GLN A 463 -23.84 7.88 -17.46
CA GLN A 463 -24.43 7.32 -18.68
C GLN A 463 -25.35 8.35 -19.34
N SER A 464 -25.28 8.49 -20.66
CA SER A 464 -26.21 9.34 -21.40
C SER A 464 -27.64 8.82 -21.19
N LYS A 465 -28.57 9.73 -20.90
CA LYS A 465 -30.01 9.39 -20.81
C LYS A 465 -30.65 9.19 -22.19
N VAL A 466 -29.98 9.63 -23.27
CA VAL A 466 -30.52 9.62 -24.63
C VAL A 466 -29.51 8.98 -25.60
N GLY A 467 -29.95 7.94 -26.31
CA GLY A 467 -29.16 7.24 -27.34
C GLY A 467 -28.01 6.37 -26.81
N ASN A 468 -27.25 5.78 -27.73
CA ASN A 468 -26.08 4.94 -27.44
C ASN A 468 -24.77 5.74 -27.28
N GLY A 469 -24.86 7.07 -27.08
CA GLY A 469 -23.70 7.97 -27.05
C GLY A 469 -23.05 8.11 -25.67
N HIS A 470 -21.84 8.68 -25.65
CA HIS A 470 -21.13 9.04 -24.42
C HIS A 470 -21.67 10.37 -23.86
N SER A 471 -21.83 10.46 -22.54
CA SER A 471 -22.18 11.72 -21.88
C SER A 471 -20.96 12.63 -21.79
N ASN A 472 -21.18 13.94 -21.92
CA ASN A 472 -20.21 14.97 -21.55
C ASN A 472 -20.26 15.32 -20.04
N GLU A 473 -21.16 14.69 -19.27
CA GLU A 473 -21.20 14.77 -17.81
C GLU A 473 -20.39 13.64 -17.16
N ALA A 474 -19.66 14.01 -16.11
CA ALA A 474 -19.08 13.09 -15.14
C ALA A 474 -19.57 13.42 -13.72
N ALA A 475 -19.45 12.46 -12.83
CA ALA A 475 -19.62 12.64 -11.39
C ALA A 475 -18.25 12.86 -10.75
N LEU A 476 -18.14 13.93 -9.98
CA LEU A 476 -16.98 14.29 -9.17
C LEU A 476 -17.36 14.17 -7.69
N ILE A 477 -16.76 13.23 -6.96
CA ILE A 477 -17.02 13.01 -5.54
C ILE A 477 -15.75 13.30 -4.76
N LEU A 478 -15.81 14.29 -3.88
CA LEU A 478 -14.68 14.75 -3.08
C LEU A 478 -14.95 14.55 -1.59
N HIS A 479 -13.93 14.14 -0.86
CA HIS A 479 -13.93 14.06 0.60
C HIS A 479 -12.85 14.98 1.16
N ARG A 480 -13.22 15.91 2.05
CA ARG A 480 -12.23 16.64 2.85
C ARG A 480 -11.91 15.86 4.12
N LYS A 481 -10.74 15.23 4.18
CA LYS A 481 -10.25 14.50 5.35
C LYS A 481 -9.99 15.44 6.53
N GLY A 482 -10.49 15.10 7.71
CA GLY A 482 -10.04 15.70 8.96
C GLY A 482 -8.66 15.17 9.36
N PHE A 483 -7.76 16.04 9.81
CA PHE A 483 -6.41 15.66 10.25
C PHE A 483 -6.02 16.37 11.56
N ASP A 484 -5.08 15.76 12.28
CA ASP A 484 -4.59 16.25 13.56
C ASP A 484 -3.42 17.23 13.38
N CYS A 485 -3.68 18.51 13.65
CA CYS A 485 -2.70 19.59 13.49
C CYS A 485 -1.53 19.55 14.47
N ARG A 486 -1.52 18.64 15.45
CA ARG A 486 -0.42 18.47 16.40
C ARG A 486 0.78 17.73 15.80
N PHE A 487 0.63 17.19 14.60
CA PHE A 487 1.72 16.57 13.84
C PHE A 487 2.32 17.59 12.87
N SER A 488 3.65 17.68 12.85
CA SER A 488 4.35 18.53 11.90
C SER A 488 4.20 17.96 10.49
N SER A 489 3.85 18.80 9.53
CA SER A 489 3.92 18.47 8.09
C SER A 489 5.26 18.86 7.46
N LYS A 490 6.17 19.53 8.21
CA LYS A 490 7.47 19.97 7.70
C LYS A 490 8.38 18.77 7.45
N GLY A 491 9.11 18.79 6.33
CA GLY A 491 10.08 17.74 6.00
C GLY A 491 9.47 16.39 5.60
N THR A 492 8.15 16.30 5.50
CA THR A 492 7.44 15.05 5.13
C THR A 492 7.55 14.70 3.65
N GLY A 493 8.01 15.62 2.81
CA GLY A 493 8.01 15.48 1.35
C GLY A 493 6.61 15.50 0.73
N LEU A 494 5.61 16.08 1.43
CA LEU A 494 4.32 16.42 0.84
C LEU A 494 4.50 17.56 -0.18
N PHE A 495 4.04 17.36 -1.42
CA PHE A 495 4.10 18.35 -2.50
C PHE A 495 2.83 19.21 -2.63
N CYS A 496 1.98 19.20 -1.59
CA CYS A 496 0.69 19.89 -1.57
C CYS A 496 0.62 20.87 -0.38
N SER A 497 -0.38 21.74 -0.42
CA SER A 497 -0.76 22.61 0.71
C SER A 497 -2.22 22.37 1.09
N THR A 498 -2.64 22.86 2.26
CA THR A 498 -4.06 22.86 2.63
C THR A 498 -4.68 24.21 2.22
N THR A 499 -5.92 24.18 1.76
CA THR A 499 -6.65 25.38 1.28
C THR A 499 -7.85 25.71 2.14
N GLN A 500 -7.93 25.14 3.35
CA GLN A 500 -9.11 25.20 4.22
C GLN A 500 -10.38 24.66 3.55
N GLY A 501 -10.23 23.66 2.67
CA GLY A 501 -11.35 23.02 1.97
C GLY A 501 -11.83 23.77 0.71
N LYS A 502 -11.08 24.79 0.25
CA LYS A 502 -11.42 25.56 -0.94
C LYS A 502 -10.76 25.01 -2.19
N ILE A 503 -11.52 24.85 -3.28
CA ILE A 503 -11.00 24.38 -4.58
C ILE A 503 -11.62 25.23 -5.68
N LEU A 504 -10.77 25.90 -6.48
CA LEU A 504 -11.21 26.67 -7.64
C LEU A 504 -11.47 25.74 -8.82
N VAL A 505 -12.69 25.71 -9.34
CA VAL A 505 -13.13 24.77 -10.38
C VAL A 505 -12.38 24.98 -11.69
N GLN A 506 -12.13 26.25 -12.05
CA GLN A 506 -11.36 26.61 -13.25
C GLN A 506 -9.91 26.15 -13.21
N LYS A 507 -9.38 25.82 -12.01
CA LYS A 507 -8.01 25.32 -11.83
C LYS A 507 -7.92 23.82 -11.62
N LEU A 508 -9.03 23.09 -11.80
CA LEU A 508 -9.07 21.67 -11.54
C LEU A 508 -8.36 20.87 -12.65
N LEU A 509 -8.70 21.13 -13.91
CA LEU A 509 -8.27 20.34 -15.06
C LEU A 509 -7.42 21.18 -16.02
N ASN A 510 -6.36 20.58 -16.57
CA ASN A 510 -5.45 21.22 -17.51
C ASN A 510 -5.85 21.00 -18.99
N LYS A 511 -6.51 19.87 -19.28
CA LYS A 511 -6.84 19.43 -20.66
C LYS A 511 -8.33 19.48 -21.00
N PHE A 512 -9.17 19.92 -20.08
CA PHE A 512 -10.62 19.95 -20.23
C PHE A 512 -11.16 21.29 -19.74
N ILE A 513 -12.17 21.82 -20.42
CA ILE A 513 -12.89 23.01 -19.99
C ILE A 513 -14.09 22.56 -19.15
N VAL A 514 -14.19 23.07 -17.93
CA VAL A 514 -15.36 22.84 -17.07
C VAL A 514 -16.45 23.84 -17.44
N GLU A 515 -17.49 23.38 -18.13
CA GLU A 515 -18.63 24.22 -18.54
C GLU A 515 -19.57 24.49 -17.37
N SER A 516 -19.86 23.45 -16.59
CA SER A 516 -20.70 23.55 -15.40
C SER A 516 -20.28 22.57 -14.31
N LEU A 517 -20.50 22.97 -13.06
CA LEU A 517 -20.37 22.13 -11.88
C LEU A 517 -21.59 22.35 -10.99
N THR A 518 -22.39 21.31 -10.77
CA THR A 518 -23.63 21.40 -9.99
C THR A 518 -23.67 20.36 -8.87
N PRO A 519 -23.98 20.75 -7.61
CA PRO A 519 -24.13 19.80 -6.52
C PRO A 519 -25.21 18.73 -6.76
N SER A 520 -25.00 17.53 -6.21
CA SER A 520 -25.96 16.42 -6.27
C SER A 520 -25.85 15.55 -5.01
N SER A 521 -26.85 14.69 -4.77
CA SER A 521 -26.76 13.66 -3.74
C SER A 521 -25.58 12.71 -4.01
N LEU A 522 -25.10 12.00 -2.99
CA LEU A 522 -23.99 11.04 -3.15
C LEU A 522 -24.24 9.99 -4.24
N SER A 523 -25.50 9.57 -4.39
CA SER A 523 -25.95 8.62 -5.42
C SER A 523 -26.21 9.24 -6.80
N LEU A 524 -26.12 10.56 -6.95
CA LEU A 524 -26.49 11.35 -8.13
C LEU A 524 -27.98 11.33 -8.49
N MET A 525 -28.83 10.72 -7.65
CA MET A 525 -30.26 10.55 -7.90
C MET A 525 -31.09 11.81 -7.65
N HIS A 526 -30.56 12.75 -6.86
CA HIS A 526 -31.26 13.98 -6.51
C HIS A 526 -30.36 15.19 -6.70
N SER A 527 -30.93 16.27 -7.24
CA SER A 527 -30.29 17.58 -7.26
C SER A 527 -30.92 18.45 -6.17
N PRO A 528 -30.14 19.14 -5.33
CA PRO A 528 -30.68 20.05 -4.33
C PRO A 528 -31.53 21.15 -5.00
N PRO A 529 -32.67 21.57 -4.43
CA PRO A 529 -33.49 22.63 -5.01
C PRO A 529 -32.69 23.94 -5.16
N GLY A 530 -32.82 24.60 -6.31
CA GLY A 530 -32.06 25.83 -6.60
C GLY A 530 -30.60 25.61 -6.96
N THR A 531 -30.24 24.44 -7.52
CA THR A 531 -28.86 24.13 -7.93
C THR A 531 -28.35 25.17 -8.94
N GLN A 532 -27.25 25.85 -8.61
CA GLN A 532 -26.56 26.77 -9.50
C GLN A 532 -25.19 26.23 -9.86
N ASN A 533 -24.64 26.73 -10.98
CA ASN A 533 -23.27 26.47 -11.36
C ASN A 533 -22.33 27.12 -10.33
N ILE A 534 -21.36 26.36 -9.79
CA ILE A 534 -20.41 26.86 -8.80
C ILE A 534 -19.01 27.01 -9.41
N SER A 535 -18.33 28.10 -9.06
CA SER A 535 -16.96 28.40 -9.50
C SER A 535 -15.89 28.01 -8.45
N GLU A 536 -16.30 27.83 -7.20
CA GLU A 536 -15.47 27.41 -6.08
C GLU A 536 -16.21 26.35 -5.26
N ILE A 537 -15.52 25.24 -4.96
CA ILE A 537 -15.98 24.20 -4.04
C ILE A 537 -15.48 24.56 -2.64
N ASN A 538 -16.37 24.49 -1.65
CA ASN A 538 -16.05 24.68 -0.24
C ASN A 538 -16.50 23.44 0.54
N LEU A 539 -15.56 22.76 1.21
CA LEU A 539 -15.84 21.56 2.01
C LEU A 539 -15.45 21.76 3.46
N SER A 540 -16.32 21.37 4.38
CA SER A 540 -16.03 21.27 5.81
C SER A 540 -15.18 20.03 6.11
N PRO A 541 -14.40 20.00 7.20
CA PRO A 541 -13.68 18.79 7.60
C PRO A 541 -14.65 17.62 7.77
N MET A 542 -14.26 16.46 7.23
CA MET A 542 -15.05 15.21 7.14
C MET A 542 -16.23 15.24 6.16
N GLU A 543 -16.43 16.32 5.39
CA GLU A 543 -17.52 16.39 4.42
C GLU A 543 -17.21 15.58 3.16
N ILE A 544 -18.19 14.81 2.69
CA ILE A 544 -18.20 14.20 1.36
C ILE A 544 -19.28 14.87 0.54
N SER A 545 -18.91 15.44 -0.60
CA SER A 545 -19.81 16.13 -1.50
C SER A 545 -19.65 15.65 -2.94
N THR A 546 -20.79 15.55 -3.62
CA THR A 546 -20.88 15.05 -4.99
C THR A 546 -21.34 16.17 -5.92
N PHE A 547 -20.69 16.25 -7.07
CA PHE A 547 -20.97 17.22 -8.11
C PHE A 547 -21.14 16.53 -9.46
N ARG A 548 -22.05 17.03 -10.29
CA ARG A 548 -22.09 16.76 -11.72
C ARG A 548 -21.23 17.78 -12.42
N ILE A 549 -20.21 17.32 -13.15
CA ILE A 549 -19.27 18.15 -13.89
C ILE A 549 -19.48 17.94 -15.39
N GLN A 550 -19.71 19.02 -16.13
CA GLN A 550 -19.81 19.00 -17.58
C GLN A 550 -18.47 19.43 -18.19
N LEU A 551 -17.88 18.56 -19.00
CA LEU A 551 -16.54 18.74 -19.57
C LEU A 551 -16.63 18.90 -21.10
N ARG A 552 -15.81 19.80 -21.64
CA ARG A 552 -15.61 20.00 -23.07
C ARG A 552 -14.15 19.91 -23.47
#